data_AF-A0A7S6N7F5-F1
#
_entry.id   AF-A0A7S6N7F5-F1
#
_cell.length_a   1.000
_cell.length_b   1.000
_cell.length_c   1.000
_cell.angle_alpha   90.00
_cell.angle_beta   90.00
_cell.angle_gamma   90.00
#
_symmetry.space_group_name_H-M   'P 1'
#
loop_
_entity.id
_entity.type
_entity.pdbx_description
1 polymer ?
#
loop_
_entity_poly.entity_id
_entity_poly.type
_entity_poly.pdbx_seq_one_letter_code
_entity_poly.pdbx_strand_id
1 'polypeptide(L)'
;MIKRIHSGLFGAILLLAASATANAAIIGTLTFRDPTGTVNSNEAIDVWVTLTLDSASDPLVYDNTIDSFGGINPATFPATGQLQVSPYGEVPFDSYDYVSQFIRRSCNDTFAAPGCGGPTSAYQWDVPPPPNGWFDWNGTLNPGESTDIFLYRLTPVGGNAPAGTYQAFNVGLGLTLHGHNDMYEAEVEEDLFSISTGCAPGGCSFTRNVVAAVPVPGALWLLGSGMAALGLIRRRAA
;
A
#
# COMPACT_ATOMS: atom_id res chain seq x y z
N MET A 1 44.42 31.62 65.76
CA MET A 1 45.16 31.17 64.56
C MET A 1 44.73 29.72 64.31
N ILE A 2 44.20 29.40 63.12
CA ILE A 2 44.06 28.03 62.52
C ILE A 2 42.95 27.14 63.14
N LYS A 3 42.05 26.44 62.43
CA LYS A 3 41.57 26.37 61.03
C LYS A 3 40.18 25.70 61.08
N ARG A 4 39.23 26.18 60.29
CA ARG A 4 37.96 25.48 59.95
C ARG A 4 38.26 24.28 59.05
N ILE A 5 37.55 23.17 59.24
CA ILE A 5 37.42 22.12 58.21
C ILE A 5 35.92 21.82 58.06
N HIS A 6 35.39 22.14 56.88
CA HIS A 6 34.03 21.81 56.43
C HIS A 6 34.12 20.46 55.71
N SER A 7 33.38 19.46 56.18
CA SER A 7 33.19 18.19 55.49
C SER A 7 31.84 18.22 54.80
N GLY A 8 31.84 18.59 53.52
CA GLY A 8 30.67 18.45 52.64
C GLY A 8 30.68 17.05 52.01
N LEU A 9 29.71 16.22 52.36
CA LEU A 9 29.38 15.02 51.58
C LEU A 9 28.51 15.46 50.40
N PHE A 10 29.06 15.46 49.19
CA PHE A 10 28.27 15.46 47.96
C PHE A 10 27.89 14.01 47.64
N GLY A 11 26.64 13.64 47.92
CA GLY A 11 26.04 12.40 47.42
C GLY A 11 25.60 12.60 45.98
N ALA A 12 26.27 11.93 45.03
CA ALA A 12 25.81 11.86 43.65
C ALA A 12 24.69 10.81 43.54
N ILE A 13 23.47 11.25 43.25
CA ILE A 13 22.37 10.38 42.86
C ILE A 13 22.55 10.06 41.38
N LEU A 14 22.94 8.82 41.06
CA LEU A 14 22.85 8.28 39.71
C LEU A 14 21.36 8.04 39.40
N LEU A 15 20.76 8.90 38.58
CA LEU A 15 19.49 8.62 37.92
C LEU A 15 19.79 7.64 36.77
N LEU A 16 19.52 6.35 36.99
CA LEU A 16 19.32 5.41 35.89
C LEU A 16 18.03 5.85 35.18
N ALA A 17 18.17 6.65 34.12
CA ALA A 17 17.12 6.83 33.15
C ALA A 17 16.95 5.47 32.46
N ALA A 18 15.87 4.76 32.79
CA ALA A 18 15.38 3.68 31.96
C ALA A 18 15.04 4.30 30.60
N SER A 19 15.89 4.07 29.61
CA SER A 19 15.60 4.41 28.22
C SER A 19 14.39 3.57 27.81
N ALA A 20 13.20 4.14 27.92
CA ALA A 20 12.05 3.59 27.22
C ALA A 20 12.43 3.55 25.74
N THR A 21 12.47 2.36 25.16
CA THR A 21 12.56 2.20 23.70
C THR A 21 11.29 2.82 23.14
N ALA A 22 11.39 4.05 22.63
CA ALA A 22 10.33 4.64 21.83
C ALA A 22 10.24 3.78 20.56
N ASN A 23 9.21 2.94 20.47
CA ASN A 23 8.88 2.30 19.20
C ASN A 23 8.40 3.40 18.25
N ALA A 24 8.89 3.36 17.01
CA ALA A 24 8.43 4.28 16.00
C ALA A 24 6.92 4.07 15.77
N ALA A 25 6.12 5.11 15.95
CA ALA A 25 4.69 5.09 15.74
C ALA A 25 4.38 5.74 14.39
N ILE A 26 4.25 4.93 13.35
CA ILE A 26 3.78 5.39 12.04
C ILE A 26 2.26 5.55 12.12
N ILE A 27 1.81 6.80 12.07
CA ILE A 27 0.40 7.18 12.16
C ILE A 27 0.02 7.88 10.87
N GLY A 28 -1.02 7.40 10.20
CA GLY A 28 -1.47 8.04 8.98
C GLY A 28 -2.88 7.68 8.59
N THR A 29 -3.33 8.32 7.53
CA THR A 29 -4.63 8.09 6.91
C THR A 29 -4.45 7.66 5.47
N LEU A 30 -5.33 6.78 5.02
CA LEU A 30 -5.39 6.33 3.63
C LEU A 30 -6.73 6.75 3.03
N THR A 31 -6.69 7.41 1.88
CA THR A 31 -7.89 7.87 1.15
C THR A 31 -7.80 7.49 -0.32
N PHE A 32 -8.93 7.19 -0.97
CA PHE A 32 -8.91 7.02 -2.42
C PHE A 32 -8.69 8.37 -3.09
N ARG A 33 -7.72 8.44 -4.01
CA ARG A 33 -7.40 9.68 -4.76
C ARG A 33 -8.58 10.11 -5.63
N ASP A 34 -9.13 9.15 -6.38
CA ASP A 34 -10.29 9.33 -7.25
C ASP A 34 -11.44 8.42 -6.77
N PRO A 35 -12.15 8.80 -5.69
CA PRO A 35 -13.11 7.91 -5.02
C PRO A 35 -14.34 7.63 -5.88
N THR A 36 -14.66 8.48 -6.86
CA THR A 36 -15.82 8.30 -7.75
C THR A 36 -15.44 8.59 -9.19
N GLY A 37 -16.03 7.88 -10.15
CA GLY A 37 -15.80 8.16 -11.58
C GLY A 37 -16.77 7.41 -12.49
N THR A 38 -16.75 7.74 -13.77
CA THR A 38 -17.43 6.99 -14.83
C THR A 38 -16.40 6.45 -15.79
N VAL A 39 -16.53 5.18 -16.19
CA VAL A 39 -15.61 4.50 -17.11
C VAL A 39 -16.38 3.71 -18.15
N ASN A 40 -15.76 3.47 -19.30
CA ASN A 40 -16.35 2.61 -20.32
C ASN A 40 -16.27 1.13 -19.90
N SER A 41 -17.18 0.30 -20.41
CA SER A 41 -17.23 -1.14 -20.11
C SER A 41 -15.93 -1.89 -20.42
N ASN A 42 -15.15 -1.42 -21.38
CA ASN A 42 -13.89 -2.03 -21.80
C ASN A 42 -12.64 -1.41 -21.16
N GLU A 43 -12.82 -0.49 -20.22
CA GLU A 43 -11.73 0.27 -19.63
C GLU A 43 -11.18 -0.43 -18.38
N ALA A 44 -9.85 -0.50 -18.29
CA ALA A 44 -9.18 -0.89 -17.06
C ALA A 44 -9.17 0.27 -16.07
N ILE A 45 -9.37 -0.03 -14.79
CA ILE A 45 -9.48 0.98 -13.74
C ILE A 45 -8.26 0.85 -12.82
N ASP A 46 -7.45 1.90 -12.75
CA ASP A 46 -6.35 1.97 -11.79
C ASP A 46 -6.88 2.47 -10.44
N VAL A 47 -6.57 1.74 -9.37
CA VAL A 47 -6.96 2.10 -8.01
C VAL A 47 -5.77 2.71 -7.29
N TRP A 48 -5.88 4.02 -7.03
CA TRP A 48 -4.89 4.81 -6.34
C TRP A 48 -5.41 5.27 -4.98
N VAL A 49 -4.49 5.33 -4.03
CA VAL A 49 -4.73 5.89 -2.70
C VAL A 49 -3.71 6.97 -2.39
N THR A 50 -4.10 7.95 -1.59
CA THR A 50 -3.21 8.93 -1.01
C THR A 50 -2.96 8.55 0.45
N LEU A 51 -1.72 8.21 0.76
CA LEU A 51 -1.22 8.06 2.12
C LEU A 51 -0.82 9.43 2.64
N THR A 52 -1.29 9.80 3.82
CA THR A 52 -0.87 11.02 4.53
C THR A 52 -0.43 10.66 5.94
N LEU A 53 0.77 11.07 6.32
CA LEU A 53 1.24 10.89 7.70
C LEU A 53 0.69 12.00 8.59
N ASP A 54 0.27 11.62 9.79
CA ASP A 54 -0.11 12.59 10.81
C ASP A 54 1.10 13.44 11.20
N SER A 55 0.87 14.70 11.59
CA SER A 55 1.93 15.60 12.08
C SER A 55 2.65 15.09 13.33
N ALA A 56 2.02 14.19 14.10
CA ALA A 56 2.59 13.54 15.27
C ALA A 56 3.20 12.15 14.97
N SER A 57 3.15 11.70 13.71
CA SER A 57 3.79 10.44 13.28
C SER A 57 5.31 10.54 13.36
N ASP A 58 5.98 9.40 13.46
CA ASP A 58 7.37 9.30 13.02
C ASP A 58 7.47 9.33 11.49
N PRO A 59 8.62 9.75 10.91
CA PRO A 59 8.85 9.65 9.47
C PRO A 59 8.77 8.18 9.01
N LEU A 60 8.07 7.93 7.91
CA LEU A 60 8.13 6.65 7.23
C LEU A 60 9.36 6.66 6.32
N VAL A 61 10.28 5.73 6.55
CA VAL A 61 11.49 5.53 5.73
C VAL A 61 11.54 4.07 5.32
N TYR A 62 11.64 3.81 4.03
CA TYR A 62 11.86 2.47 3.50
C TYR A 62 12.56 2.57 2.14
N ASP A 63 13.63 1.79 1.97
CA ASP A 63 14.33 1.65 0.70
C ASP A 63 14.89 0.23 0.58
N ASN A 64 14.21 -0.59 -0.23
CA ASN A 64 14.56 -2.01 -0.43
C ASN A 64 15.94 -2.24 -1.10
N THR A 65 16.66 -1.18 -1.46
CA THR A 65 18.02 -1.27 -2.00
C THR A 65 19.11 -1.15 -0.94
N ILE A 66 18.77 -0.75 0.29
CA ILE A 66 19.74 -0.57 1.39
C ILE A 66 20.18 -1.91 1.97
N ASP A 67 19.23 -2.70 2.47
CA ASP A 67 19.42 -4.01 3.07
C ASP A 67 18.09 -4.81 3.03
N SER A 68 18.06 -6.00 3.63
CA SER A 68 16.84 -6.81 3.70
C SER A 68 15.73 -6.18 4.54
N PHE A 69 16.02 -5.13 5.32
CA PHE A 69 15.09 -4.45 6.20
C PHE A 69 14.64 -3.09 5.65
N GLY A 70 15.05 -2.75 4.43
CA GLY A 70 14.71 -1.49 3.80
C GLY A 70 15.30 -0.27 4.52
N GLY A 71 16.41 -0.43 5.24
CA GLY A 71 17.02 0.62 6.07
C GLY A 71 16.34 0.87 7.42
N ILE A 72 15.37 0.05 7.81
CA ILE A 72 14.74 0.12 9.14
C ILE A 72 15.69 -0.49 10.18
N ASN A 73 15.89 0.21 11.29
CA ASN A 73 16.79 -0.24 12.35
C ASN A 73 16.21 -1.48 13.08
N PRO A 74 16.89 -2.64 13.05
CA PRO A 74 16.39 -3.84 13.72
C PRO A 74 16.20 -3.71 15.24
N ALA A 75 16.85 -2.72 15.87
CA ALA A 75 16.63 -2.42 17.28
C ALA A 75 15.23 -1.88 17.60
N THR A 76 14.45 -1.49 16.60
CA THR A 76 13.04 -1.05 16.75
C THR A 76 12.04 -2.14 16.38
N PHE A 77 12.49 -3.33 16.00
CA PHE A 77 11.59 -4.42 15.66
C PHE A 77 10.89 -4.99 16.90
N PRO A 78 9.62 -5.41 16.76
CA PRO A 78 8.91 -6.10 17.83
C PRO A 78 9.61 -7.42 18.15
N ALA A 79 9.69 -7.75 19.45
CA ALA A 79 10.33 -8.97 19.90
C ALA A 79 9.47 -10.23 19.65
N THR A 80 8.18 -10.06 19.35
CA THR A 80 7.19 -11.10 19.12
C THR A 80 6.41 -10.82 17.85
N GLY A 81 5.90 -11.88 17.23
CA GLY A 81 5.01 -11.81 16.06
C GLY A 81 4.13 -13.04 15.96
N GLN A 82 3.30 -13.10 14.92
CA GLN A 82 2.37 -14.19 14.67
C GLN A 82 3.02 -15.36 13.93
N LEU A 83 2.96 -16.54 14.54
CA LEU A 83 3.37 -17.81 13.94
C LEU A 83 2.46 -18.16 12.74
N GLN A 84 3.07 -18.42 11.59
CA GLN A 84 2.36 -18.71 10.33
C GLN A 84 1.98 -20.19 10.15
N VAL A 85 2.15 -21.01 11.20
CA VAL A 85 1.79 -22.43 11.23
C VAL A 85 1.01 -22.78 12.50
N SER A 86 0.25 -23.88 12.47
CA SER A 86 -0.46 -24.41 13.64
C SER A 86 0.52 -24.66 14.79
N PRO A 87 0.26 -24.17 16.02
CA PRO A 87 -1.06 -23.80 16.56
C PRO A 87 -1.59 -22.39 16.22
N TYR A 88 -0.86 -21.57 15.45
CA TYR A 88 -1.08 -20.13 15.27
C TYR A 88 -1.05 -19.37 16.60
N GLY A 89 -0.26 -18.31 16.69
CA GLY A 89 -0.22 -17.49 17.90
C GLY A 89 1.01 -16.62 17.97
N GLU A 90 1.00 -15.73 18.96
CA GLU A 90 2.12 -14.83 19.20
C GLU A 90 3.29 -15.58 19.84
N VAL A 91 4.45 -15.52 19.21
CA VAL A 91 5.69 -16.18 19.62
C VAL A 91 6.87 -15.21 19.48
N PRO A 92 7.98 -15.38 20.22
CA PRO A 92 9.16 -14.57 20.03
C PRO A 92 9.80 -14.82 18.67
N PHE A 93 10.42 -13.79 18.11
CA PHE A 93 11.37 -13.96 17.01
C PHE A 93 12.71 -14.48 17.56
N ASP A 94 13.25 -15.54 16.95
CA ASP A 94 14.63 -15.98 17.20
C ASP A 94 15.60 -15.31 16.22
N SER A 95 15.14 -15.03 14.99
CA SER A 95 15.84 -14.20 14.00
C SER A 95 14.87 -13.37 13.15
N TYR A 96 15.40 -12.29 12.57
CA TYR A 96 14.72 -11.48 11.56
C TYR A 96 15.34 -11.74 10.19
N ASP A 97 14.51 -11.86 9.16
CA ASP A 97 14.95 -12.20 7.82
C ASP A 97 14.89 -10.98 6.89
N TYR A 98 13.69 -10.40 6.74
CA TYR A 98 13.48 -9.24 5.87
C TYR A 98 12.21 -8.46 6.24
N VAL A 99 12.10 -7.23 5.73
CA VAL A 99 10.86 -6.44 5.74
C VAL A 99 10.28 -6.44 4.34
N SER A 100 8.96 -6.61 4.24
CA SER A 100 8.24 -6.58 2.97
C SER A 100 7.10 -5.57 2.98
N GLN A 101 6.75 -5.10 1.79
CA GLN A 101 5.59 -4.23 1.56
C GLN A 101 4.36 -5.11 1.27
N PHE A 102 3.22 -4.77 1.86
CA PHE A 102 1.96 -5.45 1.56
C PHE A 102 0.82 -4.49 1.26
N ILE A 103 -0.19 -5.02 0.58
CA ILE A 103 -1.51 -4.41 0.44
C ILE A 103 -2.57 -5.35 1.02
N ARG A 104 -3.61 -4.77 1.60
CA ARG A 104 -4.79 -5.48 2.07
C ARG A 104 -6.00 -5.03 1.29
N ARG A 105 -6.88 -5.97 0.94
CA ARG A 105 -8.17 -5.69 0.30
C ARG A 105 -9.25 -6.52 0.96
N SER A 106 -10.44 -5.96 1.10
CA SER A 106 -11.63 -6.76 1.39
C SER A 106 -12.20 -7.36 0.10
N CYS A 107 -12.69 -8.59 0.17
CA CYS A 107 -13.42 -9.20 -0.95
C CYS A 107 -14.91 -8.87 -0.96
N ASN A 108 -15.34 -7.96 -0.09
CA ASN A 108 -16.71 -7.49 -0.01
C ASN A 108 -16.96 -6.35 -1.02
N ASP A 109 -16.34 -6.42 -2.19
CA ASP A 109 -16.45 -5.45 -3.28
C ASP A 109 -17.32 -6.02 -4.40
N THR A 110 -17.97 -5.15 -5.19
CA THR A 110 -18.83 -5.59 -6.30
C THR A 110 -18.07 -5.71 -7.63
N PHE A 111 -16.80 -5.30 -7.69
CA PHE A 111 -15.95 -5.43 -8.87
C PHE A 111 -15.57 -6.89 -9.12
N ALA A 112 -15.17 -7.58 -8.05
CA ALA A 112 -14.59 -8.91 -8.02
C ALA A 112 -15.43 -9.89 -7.17
N ALA A 113 -16.69 -9.56 -6.87
CA ALA A 113 -17.63 -10.50 -6.27
C ALA A 113 -17.95 -11.68 -7.22
N PRO A 114 -18.24 -12.88 -6.69
CA PRO A 114 -18.27 -13.26 -5.26
C PRO A 114 -16.94 -13.82 -4.72
N GLY A 115 -15.95 -14.08 -5.58
CA GLY A 115 -14.77 -14.90 -5.26
C GLY A 115 -13.48 -14.13 -5.04
N CYS A 116 -13.55 -12.85 -4.69
CA CYS A 116 -12.42 -11.92 -4.76
C CYS A 116 -11.82 -11.80 -6.18
N GLY A 117 -12.49 -12.25 -7.24
CA GLY A 117 -12.01 -12.35 -8.61
C GLY A 117 -12.49 -13.65 -9.28
N GLY A 118 -12.05 -13.87 -10.52
CA GLY A 118 -12.30 -15.09 -11.29
C GLY A 118 -13.20 -14.90 -12.51
N PRO A 119 -13.45 -15.97 -13.29
CA PRO A 119 -14.11 -15.89 -14.59
C PRO A 119 -15.58 -15.43 -14.55
N THR A 120 -16.20 -15.45 -13.38
CA THR A 120 -17.58 -15.00 -13.15
C THR A 120 -17.68 -13.58 -12.60
N SER A 121 -16.56 -12.96 -12.23
CA SER A 121 -16.53 -11.56 -11.77
C SER A 121 -16.65 -10.60 -12.95
N ALA A 122 -17.12 -9.37 -12.71
CA ALA A 122 -17.13 -8.33 -13.74
C ALA A 122 -15.71 -7.84 -14.07
N TYR A 123 -14.87 -7.75 -13.04
CA TYR A 123 -13.48 -7.38 -13.12
C TYR A 123 -12.60 -8.46 -12.49
N GLN A 124 -11.43 -8.68 -13.10
CA GLN A 124 -10.30 -9.31 -12.43
C GLN A 124 -9.39 -8.20 -11.91
N TRP A 125 -8.81 -8.41 -10.74
CA TRP A 125 -7.73 -7.56 -10.28
C TRP A 125 -6.43 -8.17 -10.77
N ASP A 126 -5.56 -7.32 -11.31
CA ASP A 126 -4.23 -7.69 -11.75
C ASP A 126 -3.21 -6.81 -11.04
N VAL A 127 -2.07 -7.41 -10.75
CA VAL A 127 -0.87 -6.73 -10.25
C VAL A 127 0.02 -6.51 -11.46
N PRO A 128 0.35 -5.27 -11.83
CA PRO A 128 1.32 -5.05 -12.89
C PRO A 128 2.66 -5.70 -12.49
N PRO A 129 3.40 -6.28 -13.45
CA PRO A 129 4.74 -6.76 -13.15
C PRO A 129 5.66 -5.58 -12.74
N PRO A 130 6.77 -5.85 -12.02
CA PRO A 130 7.77 -4.84 -11.66
C PRO A 130 8.17 -3.95 -12.86
N PRO A 131 8.48 -2.66 -12.63
CA PRO A 131 8.67 -1.99 -11.34
C PRO A 131 7.36 -1.41 -10.75
N ASN A 132 6.19 -1.90 -11.19
CA ASN A 132 4.89 -1.42 -10.72
C ASN A 132 4.18 -2.51 -9.91
N GLY A 133 4.95 -3.27 -9.13
CA GLY A 133 4.43 -4.30 -8.24
C GLY A 133 3.52 -3.71 -7.15
N TRP A 134 2.93 -4.57 -6.32
CA TRP A 134 2.21 -4.14 -5.11
C TRP A 134 3.02 -3.11 -4.34
N PHE A 135 2.34 -2.09 -3.79
CA PHE A 135 2.90 -1.04 -2.93
C PHE A 135 4.43 -0.95 -3.10
N ASP A 136 4.87 -0.50 -4.28
CA ASP A 136 6.29 -0.43 -4.63
C ASP A 136 6.76 0.99 -4.32
N TRP A 137 6.87 1.28 -3.03
CA TRP A 137 7.32 2.56 -2.53
C TRP A 137 8.73 2.44 -1.98
N ASN A 138 9.59 3.37 -2.37
CA ASN A 138 10.90 3.59 -1.77
C ASN A 138 11.05 5.09 -1.55
N GLY A 139 11.46 5.49 -0.35
CA GLY A 139 11.75 6.87 -0.04
C GLY A 139 11.59 7.22 1.43
N THR A 140 11.33 8.51 1.65
CA THR A 140 11.04 9.08 2.96
C THR A 140 9.78 9.92 2.84
N LEU A 141 8.82 9.68 3.72
CA LEU A 141 7.63 10.50 3.90
C LEU A 141 7.66 11.06 5.31
N ASN A 142 7.75 12.39 5.43
CA ASN A 142 7.84 13.06 6.71
C ASN A 142 6.45 13.30 7.32
N PRO A 143 6.36 13.57 8.63
CA PRO A 143 5.10 13.90 9.29
C PRO A 143 4.40 15.09 8.63
N GLY A 144 3.11 14.94 8.33
CA GLY A 144 2.31 15.94 7.60
C GLY A 144 2.44 15.91 6.07
N GLU A 145 3.31 15.07 5.51
CA GLU A 145 3.42 14.89 4.06
C GLU A 145 2.45 13.82 3.54
N SER A 146 2.21 13.86 2.22
CA SER A 146 1.33 12.93 1.51
C SER A 146 2.01 12.38 0.26
N THR A 147 1.67 11.14 -0.10
CA THR A 147 2.10 10.51 -1.36
C THR A 147 0.98 9.68 -1.97
N ASP A 148 0.94 9.62 -3.29
CA ASP A 148 0.02 8.78 -4.05
C ASP A 148 0.64 7.41 -4.30
N ILE A 149 -0.12 6.36 -4.00
CA ILE A 149 0.30 4.97 -4.09
C ILE A 149 -0.68 4.24 -5.01
N PHE A 150 -0.12 3.57 -6.01
CA PHE A 150 -0.86 2.63 -6.83
C PHE A 150 -1.04 1.31 -6.08
N LEU A 151 -2.28 0.82 -5.96
CA LEU A 151 -2.53 -0.45 -5.30
C LEU A 151 -2.65 -1.60 -6.30
N TYR A 152 -3.58 -1.47 -7.25
CA TYR A 152 -3.88 -2.51 -8.22
C TYR A 152 -4.69 -1.97 -9.39
N ARG A 153 -4.76 -2.77 -10.46
CA ARG A 153 -5.60 -2.51 -11.64
C ARG A 153 -6.78 -3.47 -11.66
N LEU A 154 -7.95 -2.97 -11.99
CA LEU A 154 -9.15 -3.76 -12.28
C LEU A 154 -9.33 -3.84 -13.80
N THR A 155 -9.23 -5.04 -14.36
CA THR A 155 -9.41 -5.31 -15.79
C THR A 155 -10.76 -5.97 -16.03
N PRO A 156 -11.60 -5.50 -16.99
CA PRO A 156 -12.86 -6.15 -17.31
C PRO A 156 -12.67 -7.62 -17.74
N VAL A 157 -13.37 -8.55 -17.10
CA VAL A 157 -13.37 -9.96 -17.50
C VAL A 157 -14.07 -10.09 -18.85
N GLY A 158 -13.47 -10.82 -19.79
CA GLY A 158 -14.00 -10.95 -21.16
C GLY A 158 -13.94 -9.65 -21.98
N GLY A 159 -13.19 -8.64 -21.50
CA GLY A 159 -12.96 -7.38 -22.20
C GLY A 159 -14.11 -6.36 -22.11
N ASN A 160 -15.24 -6.71 -21.49
CA ASN A 160 -16.35 -5.79 -21.22
C ASN A 160 -17.05 -6.12 -19.89
N ALA A 161 -17.04 -5.17 -18.96
CA ALA A 161 -17.81 -5.25 -17.73
C ALA A 161 -19.27 -4.85 -17.98
N PRO A 162 -20.25 -5.51 -17.34
CA PRO A 162 -21.64 -5.09 -17.40
C PRO A 162 -21.81 -3.64 -16.93
N ALA A 163 -22.71 -2.89 -17.56
CA ALA A 163 -23.04 -1.55 -17.11
C ALA A 163 -23.67 -1.59 -15.71
N GLY A 164 -23.31 -0.63 -14.87
CA GLY A 164 -23.76 -0.59 -13.48
C GLY A 164 -22.83 0.19 -12.57
N THR A 165 -23.22 0.32 -11.31
CA THR A 165 -22.38 0.92 -10.27
C THR A 165 -21.59 -0.16 -9.55
N TYR A 166 -20.28 0.03 -9.49
CA TYR A 166 -19.36 -0.86 -8.82
C TYR A 166 -18.71 -0.16 -7.64
N GLN A 167 -18.48 -0.89 -6.54
CA GLN A 167 -17.95 -0.36 -5.30
C GLN A 167 -16.90 -1.30 -4.71
N ALA A 168 -15.78 -0.72 -4.27
CA ALA A 168 -14.77 -1.38 -3.46
C ALA A 168 -14.67 -0.70 -2.10
N PHE A 169 -14.45 -1.53 -1.08
CA PHE A 169 -14.39 -1.11 0.31
C PHE A 169 -13.10 -1.62 0.93
N ASN A 170 -12.58 -0.87 1.90
CA ASN A 170 -11.48 -1.27 2.77
C ASN A 170 -10.27 -1.82 2.00
N VAL A 171 -9.47 -0.90 1.46
CA VAL A 171 -8.09 -1.16 1.07
C VAL A 171 -7.15 -0.72 2.18
N GLY A 172 -5.98 -1.35 2.28
CA GLY A 172 -4.92 -0.96 3.19
C GLY A 172 -3.55 -1.30 2.63
N LEU A 173 -2.52 -0.80 3.29
CA LEU A 173 -1.12 -1.06 2.99
C LEU A 173 -0.30 -1.03 4.28
N GLY A 174 0.91 -1.57 4.22
CA GLY A 174 1.80 -1.57 5.35
C GLY A 174 3.15 -2.19 5.05
N LEU A 175 3.94 -2.32 6.11
CA LEU A 175 5.18 -3.09 6.13
C LEU A 175 5.04 -4.26 7.10
N THR A 176 5.43 -5.45 6.67
CA THR A 176 5.48 -6.66 7.49
C THR A 176 6.93 -7.06 7.71
N LEU A 177 7.28 -7.34 8.95
CA LEU A 177 8.53 -7.95 9.35
C LEU A 177 8.39 -9.46 9.27
N HIS A 178 9.28 -10.11 8.53
CA HIS A 178 9.40 -11.56 8.45
C HIS A 178 10.61 -12.02 9.25
N GLY A 179 10.43 -13.13 9.95
CA GLY A 179 11.50 -13.77 10.70
C GLY A 179 11.19 -15.23 11.00
N HIS A 180 11.98 -15.80 11.90
CA HIS A 180 11.93 -17.22 12.20
C HIS A 180 11.81 -17.47 13.71
N ASN A 181 11.15 -18.57 14.05
CA ASN A 181 11.18 -19.14 15.38
C ASN A 181 11.72 -20.59 15.31
N ASP A 182 12.82 -20.84 16.02
CA ASP A 182 13.56 -22.10 16.03
C ASP A 182 12.79 -23.21 16.77
N MET A 183 11.97 -22.86 17.77
CA MET A 183 11.18 -23.83 18.52
C MET A 183 10.09 -24.48 17.65
N TYR A 184 9.52 -23.72 16.73
CA TYR A 184 8.49 -24.20 15.80
C TYR A 184 9.03 -24.51 14.40
N GLU A 185 10.31 -24.23 14.13
CA GLU A 185 10.96 -24.33 12.81
C GLU A 185 10.11 -23.64 11.71
N ALA A 186 9.59 -22.45 12.01
CA ALA A 186 8.57 -21.81 11.18
C ALA A 186 8.69 -20.28 11.13
N GLU A 187 8.05 -19.72 10.10
CA GLU A 187 7.97 -18.29 9.89
C GLU A 187 7.08 -17.60 10.93
N VAL A 188 7.54 -16.42 11.35
CA VAL A 188 6.84 -15.49 12.21
C VAL A 188 6.73 -14.18 11.46
N GLU A 189 5.56 -13.55 11.52
CA GLU A 189 5.32 -12.27 10.86
C GLU A 189 4.73 -11.27 11.86
N GLU A 190 5.11 -10.00 11.76
CA GLU A 190 4.46 -8.92 12.50
C GLU A 190 4.39 -7.65 11.64
N ASP A 191 3.24 -6.98 11.65
CA ASP A 191 3.09 -5.71 10.93
C ASP A 191 3.83 -4.60 11.68
N LEU A 192 4.84 -4.00 11.05
CA LEU A 192 5.51 -2.81 11.59
C LEU A 192 4.57 -1.60 11.58
N PHE A 193 3.74 -1.51 10.54
CA PHE A 193 2.55 -0.67 10.54
C PHE A 193 1.55 -1.17 9.50
N SER A 194 0.28 -0.84 9.71
CA SER A 194 -0.81 -1.15 8.80
C SER A 194 -1.81 0.00 8.81
N ILE A 195 -2.03 0.61 7.64
CA ILE A 195 -2.99 1.71 7.48
C ILE A 195 -4.03 1.28 6.46
N SER A 196 -5.29 1.37 6.86
CA SER A 196 -6.43 1.07 5.99
C SER A 196 -7.32 2.29 5.79
N THR A 197 -8.01 2.34 4.66
CA THR A 197 -9.14 3.23 4.45
C THR A 197 -10.18 3.02 5.55
N GLY A 198 -10.37 4.04 6.40
CA GLY A 198 -11.27 3.98 7.55
C GLY A 198 -12.72 4.16 7.11
N CYS A 199 -13.41 3.08 6.73
CA CYS A 199 -14.79 3.15 6.27
C CYS A 199 -15.75 2.42 7.22
N ALA A 200 -16.34 3.16 8.16
CA ALA A 200 -17.68 2.83 8.66
C ALA A 200 -18.72 3.09 7.52
N PRO A 201 -19.91 2.48 7.54
CA PRO A 201 -20.78 2.48 6.36
C PRO A 201 -21.20 3.90 5.96
N GLY A 202 -20.84 4.31 4.73
CA GLY A 202 -21.36 5.52 4.07
C GLY A 202 -20.35 6.58 3.61
N GLY A 203 -19.03 6.43 3.85
CA GLY A 203 -18.09 7.57 3.72
C GLY A 203 -16.95 7.47 2.70
N CYS A 204 -16.32 6.31 2.46
CA CYS A 204 -15.07 6.27 1.68
C CYS A 204 -14.94 5.02 0.77
N SER A 205 -16.01 4.63 0.09
CA SER A 205 -15.95 3.59 -0.94
C SER A 205 -15.39 4.12 -2.25
N PHE A 206 -14.54 3.33 -2.92
CA PHE A 206 -14.16 3.57 -4.31
C PHE A 206 -15.29 3.12 -5.23
N THR A 207 -15.89 4.06 -5.96
CA THR A 207 -17.07 3.84 -6.80
C THR A 207 -16.77 4.13 -8.26
N ARG A 208 -17.23 3.25 -9.15
CA ARG A 208 -17.22 3.50 -10.60
C ARG A 208 -18.58 3.22 -11.19
N ASN A 209 -19.09 4.17 -11.96
CA ASN A 209 -20.25 3.94 -12.82
C ASN A 209 -19.75 3.46 -14.18
N VAL A 210 -20.01 2.21 -14.51
CA VAL A 210 -19.61 1.61 -15.77
C VAL A 210 -20.73 1.83 -16.77
N VAL A 211 -20.40 2.48 -17.88
CA VAL A 211 -21.31 2.72 -19.00
C VAL A 211 -20.90 1.88 -20.19
N ALA A 212 -21.87 1.56 -21.06
CA ALA A 212 -21.56 0.87 -22.30
C ALA A 212 -20.52 1.66 -23.11
N ALA A 213 -19.50 0.96 -23.62
CA ALA A 213 -18.50 1.58 -24.47
C ALA A 213 -19.18 2.31 -25.63
N VAL A 214 -18.95 3.62 -25.73
CA VAL A 214 -19.46 4.42 -26.86
C VAL A 214 -18.70 3.96 -28.11
N PRO A 215 -19.36 3.40 -29.13
CA PRO A 215 -18.68 3.06 -30.36
C PRO A 215 -18.08 4.33 -30.94
N VAL A 216 -16.75 4.36 -31.15
CA VAL A 216 -16.12 5.46 -31.88
C VAL A 216 -16.85 5.56 -33.22
N PRO A 217 -17.49 6.71 -33.54
CA PRO A 217 -18.28 6.81 -34.76
C PRO A 217 -17.40 6.42 -35.95
N GLY A 218 -17.92 5.56 -36.84
CA GLY A 218 -17.19 5.12 -38.03
C GLY A 218 -16.65 6.29 -38.87
N ALA A 219 -17.20 7.49 -38.69
CA ALA A 219 -16.69 8.75 -39.23
C ALA A 219 -15.21 9.05 -38.87
N LEU A 220 -14.71 8.69 -37.68
CA LEU A 220 -13.30 8.87 -37.31
C LEU A 220 -12.38 7.88 -38.05
N TRP A 221 -12.85 6.65 -38.27
CA TRP A 221 -12.16 5.68 -39.13
C TRP A 221 -12.17 6.11 -40.60
N LEU A 222 -13.28 6.67 -41.09
CA LEU A 222 -13.39 7.24 -42.44
C LEU A 222 -12.50 8.48 -42.62
N LEU A 223 -12.37 9.33 -41.59
CA LEU A 223 -11.50 10.49 -41.62
C LEU A 223 -10.02 10.06 -41.61
N GLY A 224 -9.64 9.12 -40.73
CA GLY A 224 -8.28 8.58 -40.67
C GLY A 224 -7.86 7.87 -41.95
N SER A 225 -8.73 7.01 -42.50
CA SER A 225 -8.49 6.32 -43.77
C SER A 225 -8.47 7.27 -44.96
N GLY A 226 -9.33 8.30 -44.97
CA GLY A 226 -9.31 9.37 -45.96
C GLY A 226 -8.00 10.17 -45.97
N MET A 227 -7.46 10.51 -44.80
CA MET A 227 -6.16 11.21 -44.71
C MET A 227 -4.98 10.34 -45.14
N ALA A 228 -4.99 9.04 -44.78
CA ALA A 228 -3.97 8.10 -45.24
C ALA A 228 -3.97 7.93 -46.76
N ALA A 229 -5.16 7.83 -47.37
CA ALA A 229 -5.32 7.77 -48.82
C ALA A 229 -4.79 9.04 -49.52
N LEU A 230 -5.10 10.23 -49.00
CA LEU A 230 -4.59 11.50 -49.52
C LEU A 230 -3.06 11.62 -49.42
N GLY A 231 -2.46 11.12 -48.33
CA GLY A 231 -1.01 11.08 -48.15
C GLY A 231 -0.31 10.17 -49.18
N LEU A 232 -0.91 9.01 -49.48
CA LEU A 232 -0.40 8.07 -50.49
C LEU A 232 -0.53 8.62 -51.91
N ILE A 233 -1.62 9.34 -52.22
CA ILE A 233 -1.81 10.00 -53.51
C ILE A 233 -0.77 11.13 -53.70
N ARG A 234 -0.52 11.93 -52.66
CA ARG A 234 0.45 13.04 -52.73
C ARG A 234 1.90 12.56 -52.90
N ARG A 235 2.25 11.38 -52.38
CA ARG A 235 3.56 10.74 -52.57
C ARG A 235 3.80 10.16 -53.96
N ARG A 236 2.74 9.90 -54.76
CA ARG A 236 2.88 9.42 -56.14
C ARG A 236 2.90 10.54 -57.18
N ALA A 237 2.54 11.76 -56.79
CA ALA A 237 2.47 12.94 -57.66
C ALA A 237 3.72 13.84 -57.57
N ALA A 238 4.69 13.48 -56.72
CA ALA A 238 6.02 14.07 -56.63
C ALA A 238 7.05 13.05 -57.13
#